data_AF-A0A1Y2SZW9-F1
#
_entry.id   AF-A0A1Y2SZW9-F1
#
_cell.length_a   1.000
_cell.length_b   1.000
_cell.length_c   1.000
_cell.angle_alpha   90.00
_cell.angle_beta   90.00
_cell.angle_gamma   90.00
#
_symmetry.space_group_name_H-M   'P 1'
#
loop_
_entity.id
_entity.type
_entity.pdbx_description
1 polymer ?
#
loop_
_entity_poly.entity_id
_entity_poly.type
_entity_poly.pdbx_seq_one_letter_code
_entity_poly.pdbx_strand_id
1 'polypeptide(L)'
;MAQKKNTAQYSEEWDYTHPSGVRAHVARYARKSTFAVTFSRTEGLKLTNGDYELKTDSSFIPHSIVDSIIADDIAAAQRAAKH
;
A
#
# COMPACT_ATOMS: atom_id res chain seq x y z
N MET A 1 21.32 17.87 14.61
CA MET A 1 21.37 17.06 13.38
C MET A 1 20.00 17.14 12.72
N ALA A 2 19.86 17.91 11.65
CA ALA A 2 18.61 18.01 10.91
C ALA A 2 18.44 16.71 10.12
N GLN A 3 17.51 15.84 10.52
CA GLN A 3 17.00 14.82 9.61
C GLN A 3 16.44 15.57 8.40
N LYS A 4 17.17 15.51 7.27
CA LYS A 4 16.58 15.71 5.96
C LYS A 4 15.42 14.73 5.88
N LYS A 5 14.21 15.17 6.21
CA LYS A 5 13.00 14.57 5.70
C LYS A 5 13.15 14.73 4.19
N ASN A 6 13.60 13.69 3.51
CA ASN A 6 13.17 13.44 2.14
C ASN A 6 11.65 13.30 2.27
N THR A 7 10.95 14.43 2.28
CA THR A 7 9.50 14.45 2.21
C THR A 7 9.21 13.92 0.83
N ALA A 8 9.06 12.61 0.72
CA ALA A 8 8.45 11.98 -0.43
C ALA A 8 7.22 12.82 -0.75
N GLN A 9 7.22 13.52 -1.89
CA GLN A 9 6.07 14.29 -2.31
C GLN A 9 5.03 13.30 -2.82
N TYR A 10 4.15 12.89 -1.91
CA TYR A 10 2.96 12.15 -2.27
C TYR A 10 2.00 13.09 -3.00
N SER A 11 1.44 12.62 -4.11
CA SER A 11 0.36 13.37 -4.80
C SER A 11 -0.98 13.17 -4.13
N GLU A 12 -1.15 12.03 -3.46
CA GLU A 12 -2.44 11.55 -2.99
C GLU A 12 -2.21 10.50 -1.92
N GLU A 13 -3.01 10.55 -0.86
CA GLU A 13 -2.94 9.65 0.28
C GLU A 13 -4.37 9.27 0.65
N TRP A 14 -4.61 8.00 0.96
CA TRP A 14 -5.90 7.51 1.41
C TRP A 14 -5.76 6.30 2.33
N ASP A 15 -6.78 6.08 3.15
CA ASP A 15 -6.86 4.90 3.99
C ASP A 15 -7.71 3.82 3.31
N TYR A 16 -7.15 2.62 3.24
CA TYR A 16 -7.80 1.42 2.75
C TYR A 16 -8.22 0.54 3.93
N THR A 17 -9.48 0.10 3.95
CA THR A 17 -10.00 -0.85 4.94
C THR A 17 -10.55 -2.08 4.24
N HIS A 18 -9.94 -3.23 4.48
CA HIS A 18 -10.37 -4.51 3.95
C HIS A 18 -11.53 -5.08 4.80
N PRO A 19 -12.50 -5.81 4.21
CA PRO A 19 -13.60 -6.46 4.95
C PRO A 19 -13.17 -7.42 6.07
N SER A 20 -11.92 -7.90 6.03
CA SER A 20 -11.35 -8.74 7.10
C SER A 20 -10.96 -7.98 8.36
N GLY A 21 -11.05 -6.65 8.36
CA GLY A 21 -10.61 -5.78 9.47
C GLY A 21 -9.18 -5.26 9.34
N VAL A 22 -8.44 -5.70 8.30
CA VAL A 22 -7.11 -5.15 7.98
C VAL A 22 -7.25 -3.70 7.50
N ARG A 23 -6.37 -2.83 7.98
CA ARG A 23 -6.29 -1.42 7.58
C ARG A 23 -4.91 -1.10 7.05
N ALA A 24 -4.86 -0.36 5.96
CA ALA A 24 -3.63 0.11 5.33
C ALA A 24 -3.75 1.58 4.99
N HIS A 25 -2.68 2.33 5.23
CA HIS A 25 -2.52 3.68 4.72
C HIS A 25 -1.74 3.61 3.40
N VAL A 26 -2.25 4.27 2.38
CA VAL A 26 -1.68 4.25 1.03
C VAL A 26 -1.29 5.66 0.64
N ALA A 27 -0.06 5.82 0.18
CA ALA A 27 0.49 7.09 -0.25
C ALA A 27 1.10 6.97 -1.66
N ARG A 28 0.47 7.59 -2.67
CA ARG A 28 0.95 7.56 -4.06
C ARG A 28 1.97 8.65 -4.30
N TYR A 29 3.12 8.29 -4.86
CA TYR A 29 4.15 9.25 -5.23
C TYR A 29 3.73 10.09 -6.44
N ALA A 30 4.00 11.39 -6.41
CA ALA A 30 3.68 12.27 -7.53
C ALA A 30 4.48 11.91 -8.79
N ARG A 31 3.79 11.82 -9.94
CA ARG A 31 4.37 11.53 -11.27
C ARG A 31 5.17 10.22 -11.33
N LYS A 32 4.85 9.25 -10.47
CA LYS A 32 5.48 7.94 -10.44
C LYS A 32 4.43 6.84 -10.43
N SER A 33 4.79 5.70 -10.98
CA SER A 33 4.01 4.46 -10.90
C SER A 33 4.29 3.70 -9.58
N THR A 34 4.57 4.43 -8.50
CA THR A 34 4.95 3.88 -7.20
C THR A 34 3.99 4.39 -6.14
N PHE A 35 3.66 3.54 -5.17
CA PHE A 35 2.88 3.92 -3.99
C PHE A 35 3.42 3.20 -2.75
N ALA A 36 3.47 3.90 -1.63
CA ALA A 36 3.83 3.33 -0.34
C ALA A 36 2.58 2.79 0.34
N VAL A 37 2.67 1.60 0.93
CA VAL A 37 1.61 0.99 1.74
C VAL A 37 2.15 0.73 3.14
N THR A 38 1.41 1.23 4.13
CA THR A 38 1.70 1.01 5.55
C THR A 38 0.48 0.39 6.21
N PHE A 39 0.57 -0.89 6.54
CA PHE A 39 -0.48 -1.59 7.29
C PHE A 39 -0.48 -1.13 8.74
N SER A 40 -1.61 -0.54 9.17
CA SER A 40 -1.80 -0.05 10.54
C SER A 40 -2.47 -1.09 11.43
N ARG A 41 -3.23 -2.03 10.84
CA ARG A 41 -3.86 -3.13 11.54
C ARG A 41 -3.88 -4.36 10.65
N THR A 42 -3.31 -5.48 11.09
CA THR A 42 -3.14 -6.69 10.27
C THR A 42 -3.92 -7.91 10.76
N GLU A 43 -4.63 -7.83 11.89
CA GLU A 43 -5.37 -8.96 12.49
C GLU A 43 -4.55 -10.26 12.64
N GLY A 44 -3.25 -10.12 12.96
CA GLY A 44 -2.33 -11.26 13.12
C GLY A 44 -1.73 -11.79 11.82
N LEU A 45 -2.03 -11.17 10.67
CA LEU A 45 -1.40 -11.49 9.39
C LEU A 45 0.00 -10.88 9.29
N LYS A 46 0.91 -11.61 8.65
CA LYS A 46 2.24 -11.11 8.27
C LYS A 46 2.14 -10.37 6.95
N LEU A 47 1.85 -9.08 7.03
CA LEU A 47 1.82 -8.17 5.88
C LEU A 47 3.07 -7.29 5.89
N THR A 48 3.61 -7.00 4.71
CA THR A 48 4.86 -6.23 4.57
C THR A 48 4.54 -4.79 4.21
N ASN A 49 4.97 -3.85 5.04
CA ASN A 49 4.96 -2.44 4.70
C ASN A 49 6.07 -2.16 3.69
N GLY A 50 5.80 -1.31 2.70
CA GLY A 50 6.82 -0.95 1.72
C GLY A 50 6.29 -0.17 0.54
N ASP A 51 7.20 0.09 -0.39
CA ASP A 51 6.93 0.73 -1.66
C ASP A 51 6.58 -0.34 -2.71
N TYR A 52 5.43 -0.19 -3.33
CA TYR A 52 4.95 -1.02 -4.42
C TYR A 52 5.14 -0.24 -5.72
N GLU A 53 5.83 -0.85 -6.68
CA GLU A 53 6.04 -0.30 -8.02
C GLU A 53 5.18 -1.06 -9.03
N LEU A 54 4.33 -0.33 -9.75
CA LEU A 54 3.57 -0.86 -10.87
C LEU A 54 4.36 -0.71 -12.16
N LYS A 55 4.50 -1.83 -12.89
CA LYS A 55 5.02 -1.82 -14.26
C LYS A 55 3.96 -1.30 -15.21
N THR A 56 3.80 0.01 -15.27
CA THR A 56 2.90 0.70 -16.20
C THR A 56 3.58 1.94 -16.75
N ASP A 57 3.43 2.17 -18.05
CA ASP A 57 3.87 3.39 -18.72
C ASP A 57 3.02 4.62 -18.31
N SER A 58 1.87 4.39 -17.68
CA SER A 58 1.00 5.45 -17.17
C SER A 58 1.49 5.96 -15.82
N SER A 59 1.80 7.26 -15.74
CA SER A 59 2.09 7.95 -14.47
C SER A 59 0.85 8.10 -13.57
N PHE A 60 -0.34 7.78 -14.09
CA PHE A 60 -1.59 7.78 -13.33
C PHE A 60 -1.99 6.35 -12.99
N ILE A 61 -2.12 6.08 -11.69
CA ILE A 61 -2.60 4.80 -11.16
C ILE A 61 -3.96 5.06 -10.49
N PRO A 62 -5.05 4.43 -10.96
CA PRO A 62 -6.35 4.48 -10.29
C PRO A 62 -6.31 3.83 -8.91
N HIS A 63 -7.06 4.36 -7.94
CA HIS A 63 -7.17 3.77 -6.60
C HIS A 63 -7.59 2.32 -6.64
N SER A 64 -8.55 1.97 -7.49
CA SER A 64 -9.06 0.60 -7.60
C SER A 64 -7.99 -0.44 -7.92
N ILE A 65 -6.95 -0.07 -8.68
CA ILE A 65 -5.83 -0.97 -8.98
C ILE A 65 -4.98 -1.17 -7.73
N VAL A 66 -4.65 -0.09 -7.03
CA VAL A 66 -3.88 -0.14 -5.79
C VAL A 66 -4.63 -0.92 -4.70
N ASP A 67 -5.90 -0.64 -4.51
CA ASP A 67 -6.77 -1.32 -3.55
C ASP A 67 -6.87 -2.81 -3.87
N SER A 68 -6.93 -3.19 -5.15
CA SER A 68 -6.95 -4.60 -5.57
C SER A 68 -5.63 -5.32 -5.27
N ILE A 69 -4.48 -4.64 -5.45
CA ILE A 69 -3.17 -5.20 -5.10
C ILE A 69 -3.07 -5.44 -3.59
N ILE A 70 -3.50 -4.47 -2.80
CA ILE A 70 -3.50 -4.59 -1.33
C ILE A 70 -4.45 -5.70 -0.89
N ALA A 71 -5.63 -5.81 -1.51
CA ALA A 71 -6.58 -6.89 -1.23
C ALA A 71 -6.02 -8.28 -1.56
N ASP A 72 -5.30 -8.41 -2.68
CA ASP A 72 -4.67 -9.67 -3.07
C ASP A 72 -3.56 -10.07 -2.07
N ASP A 73 -2.73 -9.12 -1.64
CA ASP A 73 -1.67 -9.36 -0.66
C ASP A 73 -2.25 -9.79 0.71
N ILE A 74 -3.37 -9.17 1.12
CA ILE A 74 -4.14 -9.59 2.30
C ILE A 74 -4.68 -11.01 2.12
N ALA A 75 -5.27 -11.33 0.98
CA ALA A 75 -5.81 -12.65 0.70
C ALA A 75 -4.71 -13.72 0.68
N ALA A 76 -3.54 -13.41 0.12
CA ALA A 76 -2.37 -14.27 0.11
C ALA A 76 -1.85 -14.53 1.53
N ALA A 77 -1.70 -13.47 2.34
CA ALA A 77 -1.30 -13.60 3.74
C ALA A 77 -2.31 -14.40 4.57
N GLN A 78 -3.62 -14.22 4.33
CA GLN A 78 -4.68 -15.01 4.97
C GLN A 78 -4.60 -16.49 4.61
N ARG A 79 -4.33 -16.81 3.34
CA ARG A 79 -4.15 -18.21 2.90
C ARG A 79 -2.93 -18.84 3.56
N ALA A 80 -1.81 -18.11 3.64
CA ALA A 80 -0.60 -18.57 4.32
C ALA A 80 -0.79 -18.74 5.83
N ALA A 81 -1.60 -17.89 6.48
CA ALA A 81 -1.85 -17.96 7.93
C ALA A 81 -2.81 -19.09 8.35
N LYS A 82 -3.56 -19.68 7.41
CA LYS A 82 -4.44 -20.84 7.65
C LYS A 82 -3.72 -22.18 7.54
N HIS A 83 -2.46 -22.18 7.13
CA HIS A 83 -1.61 -23.35 7.00
C HIS A 83 -0.60 -23.43 8.15
#